data_AF-A0A841L395-F1
#
_entry.id   AF-A0A841L395-F1
#
_cell.length_a   1.000
_cell.length_b   1.000
_cell.length_c   1.000
_cell.angle_alpha   90.00
_cell.angle_beta   90.00
_cell.angle_gamma   90.00
#
_symmetry.space_group_name_H-M   'P 1'
#
loop_
_entity.id
_entity.type
_entity.pdbx_description
1 polymer ?
#
loop_
_entity_poly.entity_id
_entity_poly.type
_entity_poly.pdbx_seq_one_letter_code
_entity_poly.pdbx_strand_id
1 'polypeptide(L)'
;MRTQISAALLVPAILLGAAGANAMIITVPLTASFADAPFTYDFGGGNSVTFTTVNPGFSFDPAGVSTGGTTQIASLGAPFFNPPQPTSYFSNRGGSIGPDTPAQFVSYNDPAVIRFSLSDSIIGLRFDLGQGFQYGYAQIAGSSLQGFRFQSTPSIGVAINAIPEPASWALLITGFGLTGMALRRRRTAGAITA
;
A
#
# COMPACT_ATOMS: atom_id res chain seq x y z
N MET A 1 -24.05 -29.70 29.25
CA MET A 1 -24.27 -29.22 27.88
C MET A 1 -24.65 -27.75 27.93
N ARG A 2 -23.75 -26.85 27.52
CA ARG A 2 -23.98 -25.40 27.50
C ARG A 2 -24.28 -24.99 26.06
N THR A 3 -25.49 -24.49 25.84
CA THR A 3 -25.99 -24.03 24.53
C THR A 3 -25.35 -22.69 24.19
N GLN A 4 -24.60 -22.62 23.08
CA GLN A 4 -24.06 -21.36 22.58
C GLN A 4 -25.06 -20.68 21.64
N ILE A 5 -25.37 -19.41 21.91
CA ILE A 5 -26.21 -18.54 21.09
C ILE A 5 -25.28 -17.81 20.12
N SER A 6 -25.35 -18.14 18.84
CA SER A 6 -24.65 -17.42 17.76
C SER A 6 -25.54 -16.30 17.24
N ALA A 7 -25.08 -15.05 17.36
CA ALA A 7 -25.74 -13.89 16.77
C ALA A 7 -25.14 -13.63 15.37
N ALA A 8 -25.90 -13.97 14.32
CA ALA A 8 -25.54 -13.62 12.94
C ALA A 8 -25.94 -12.17 12.68
N LEU A 9 -24.96 -11.28 12.52
CA LEU A 9 -25.18 -9.89 12.13
C LEU A 9 -25.41 -9.84 10.62
N LEU A 10 -26.64 -9.58 10.20
CA LEU A 10 -27.05 -9.52 8.79
C LEU A 10 -26.83 -8.09 8.27
N VAL A 11 -25.86 -7.91 7.38
CA VAL A 11 -25.59 -6.63 6.71
C VAL A 11 -26.52 -6.50 5.49
N PRO A 12 -27.25 -5.38 5.31
CA PRO A 12 -28.16 -5.24 4.18
C PRO A 12 -27.40 -5.07 2.86
N ALA A 13 -27.78 -5.84 1.85
CA ALA A 13 -27.27 -5.74 0.49
C ALA A 13 -27.84 -4.49 -0.20
N ILE A 14 -26.99 -3.48 -0.40
CA ILE A 14 -27.30 -2.30 -1.21
C ILE A 14 -27.07 -2.68 -2.67
N LEU A 15 -28.15 -2.76 -3.47
CA LEU A 15 -28.07 -2.80 -4.93
C LEU A 15 -27.70 -1.40 -5.44
N LEU A 16 -26.43 -1.22 -5.84
CA LEU A 16 -25.98 -0.06 -6.60
C LEU A 16 -26.09 -0.37 -8.11
N GLY A 17 -26.82 0.48 -8.83
CA GLY A 17 -26.87 0.47 -10.29
C GLY A 17 -25.48 0.73 -10.89
N ALA A 18 -25.17 0.03 -11.99
CA ALA A 18 -23.91 0.09 -12.70
C ALA A 18 -23.72 1.45 -13.41
N ALA A 19 -23.29 2.47 -12.68
CA ALA A 19 -22.47 3.52 -13.25
C ALA A 19 -21.14 2.86 -13.66
N GLY A 20 -20.62 3.17 -14.86
CA GLY A 20 -19.31 2.68 -15.28
C GLY A 20 -18.29 2.94 -14.18
N ALA A 21 -17.86 1.88 -13.50
CA ALA A 21 -17.10 1.97 -12.28
C ALA A 21 -15.70 2.45 -12.66
N ASN A 22 -15.50 3.76 -12.54
CA ASN A 22 -14.16 4.33 -12.60
C ASN A 22 -13.31 3.63 -11.55
N ALA A 23 -12.14 3.17 -11.97
CA ALA A 23 -11.21 2.47 -11.11
C ALA A 23 -10.89 3.36 -9.89
N MET A 24 -11.30 2.90 -8.69
CA MET A 24 -11.14 3.63 -7.45
C MET A 24 -10.15 2.89 -6.54
N ILE A 25 -9.13 3.63 -6.07
CA ILE A 25 -8.21 3.10 -5.06
C ILE A 25 -8.96 2.98 -3.73
N ILE A 26 -9.12 1.75 -3.26
CA ILE A 26 -9.63 1.44 -1.94
C ILE A 26 -8.44 1.54 -0.97
N THR A 27 -8.55 2.41 0.02
CA THR A 27 -7.56 2.55 1.10
C THR A 27 -8.15 2.00 2.38
N VAL A 28 -7.46 1.03 2.97
CA VAL A 28 -7.80 0.45 4.27
C VAL A 28 -6.71 0.90 5.25
N PRO A 29 -6.89 2.04 5.94
CA PRO A 29 -5.94 2.48 6.94
C PRO A 29 -5.96 1.50 8.11
N LEU A 30 -4.79 0.99 8.49
CA LEU A 30 -4.65 0.12 9.64
C LEU A 30 -3.51 0.64 10.51
N THR A 31 -3.56 0.32 11.79
CA THR A 31 -2.40 0.48 12.67
C THR A 31 -2.41 -0.73 13.58
N ALA A 32 -2.00 -1.85 13.00
CA ALA A 32 -1.95 -3.14 13.67
C ALA A 32 -0.49 -3.51 13.93
N SER A 33 -0.19 -3.93 15.15
CA SER A 33 1.09 -4.55 15.48
C SER A 33 0.97 -6.05 15.28
N PHE A 34 2.01 -6.66 14.71
CA PHE A 34 2.22 -8.11 14.67
C PHE A 34 3.49 -8.54 15.41
N ALA A 35 3.98 -7.67 16.31
CA ALA A 35 5.15 -7.94 17.15
C ALA A 35 4.92 -9.14 18.08
N ASP A 36 3.77 -9.17 18.75
CA ASP A 36 3.47 -10.17 19.80
C ASP A 36 2.63 -11.35 19.29
N ALA A 37 1.86 -11.15 18.22
CA ALA A 37 0.98 -12.16 17.65
C ALA A 37 0.82 -11.95 16.13
N PRO A 38 0.58 -13.03 15.36
CA PRO A 38 0.19 -12.93 13.96
C PRO A 38 -1.01 -11.99 13.75
N PHE A 39 -0.93 -11.13 12.73
CA PHE A 39 -2.05 -10.32 12.27
C PHE A 39 -2.52 -10.81 10.91
N THR A 40 -3.78 -11.23 10.82
CA THR A 40 -4.40 -11.67 9.55
C THR A 40 -5.42 -10.65 9.08
N TYR A 41 -5.31 -10.26 7.81
CA TYR A 41 -6.34 -9.51 7.11
C TYR A 41 -7.01 -10.40 6.07
N ASP A 42 -8.34 -10.43 6.09
CA ASP A 42 -9.17 -11.15 5.13
C ASP A 42 -9.81 -10.16 4.16
N PHE A 43 -9.50 -10.30 2.87
CA PHE A 43 -10.08 -9.51 1.78
C PHE A 43 -11.49 -10.01 1.38
N GLY A 44 -11.90 -11.17 1.89
CA GLY A 44 -13.12 -11.87 1.52
C GLY A 44 -12.89 -12.99 0.50
N GLY A 45 -13.84 -13.91 0.39
CA GLY A 45 -13.75 -15.05 -0.53
C GLY A 45 -12.65 -16.05 -0.20
N GLY A 46 -12.16 -16.06 1.05
CA GLY A 46 -11.04 -16.90 1.50
C GLY A 46 -9.66 -16.34 1.15
N ASN A 47 -9.58 -15.12 0.61
CA ASN A 47 -8.34 -14.44 0.29
C ASN A 47 -7.81 -13.71 1.52
N SER A 48 -6.68 -14.16 2.07
CA SER A 48 -6.10 -13.53 3.27
C SER A 48 -4.60 -13.35 3.17
N VAL A 49 -4.07 -12.44 3.99
CA VAL A 49 -2.63 -12.25 4.22
C VAL A 49 -2.40 -12.22 5.71
N THR A 50 -1.42 -12.99 6.18
CA THR A 50 -1.01 -13.02 7.57
C THR A 50 0.40 -12.49 7.72
N PHE A 51 0.57 -11.50 8.60
CA PHE A 51 1.86 -10.94 9.00
C PHE A 51 2.28 -11.52 10.34
N THR A 52 3.53 -11.96 10.44
CA THR A 52 4.10 -12.51 11.67
C THR A 52 5.48 -11.95 11.93
N THR A 53 5.95 -12.07 13.16
CA THR A 53 7.36 -11.87 13.49
C THR A 53 8.08 -13.21 13.34
N VAL A 54 9.09 -13.30 12.46
CA VAL A 54 9.75 -14.60 12.14
C VAL A 54 10.90 -14.93 13.10
N ASN A 55 11.49 -13.93 13.75
CA ASN A 55 12.66 -14.15 14.59
C ASN A 55 12.67 -13.27 15.84
N PRO A 56 11.73 -13.47 16.78
CA PRO A 56 11.56 -12.60 17.95
C PRO A 56 12.87 -12.54 18.76
N GLY A 57 13.60 -11.43 18.66
CA GLY A 57 14.86 -11.25 19.37
C GLY A 57 15.91 -10.37 18.69
N PHE A 58 15.71 -9.97 17.44
CA PHE A 58 16.56 -8.99 16.78
C PHE A 58 15.86 -7.62 16.73
N SER A 59 16.64 -6.54 16.83
CA SER A 59 16.09 -5.16 16.79
C SER A 59 15.45 -4.79 15.44
N PHE A 60 15.56 -5.65 14.42
CA PHE A 60 15.06 -5.45 13.06
C PHE A 60 14.33 -6.70 12.56
N ASP A 61 13.42 -7.22 13.37
CA ASP A 61 12.75 -8.46 13.03
C ASP A 61 12.03 -8.35 11.69
N PRO A 62 12.40 -9.20 10.70
CA PRO A 62 11.74 -9.17 9.41
C PRO A 62 10.31 -9.70 9.55
N ALA A 63 9.37 -9.03 8.90
CA ALA A 63 8.01 -9.50 8.82
C ALA A 63 7.96 -10.82 8.04
N GLY A 64 7.27 -11.82 8.56
CA GLY A 64 6.91 -13.04 7.87
C GLY A 64 5.55 -12.84 7.22
N VAL A 65 5.40 -13.32 6.00
CA VAL A 65 4.12 -13.23 5.29
C VAL A 65 3.70 -14.57 4.74
N SER A 66 2.49 -14.98 5.08
CA SER A 66 1.79 -16.09 4.43
C SER A 66 0.47 -15.60 3.84
N THR A 67 -0.08 -16.38 2.92
CA THR A 67 -1.26 -16.05 2.11
C THR A 67 -2.27 -17.19 2.12
N GLY A 68 -3.56 -16.83 2.12
CA GLY A 68 -4.67 -17.76 1.91
C GLY A 68 -5.42 -17.48 0.61
N GLY A 69 -6.12 -18.50 0.10
CA GLY A 69 -6.96 -18.40 -1.10
C GLY A 69 -6.14 -18.19 -2.37
N THR A 70 -6.53 -17.19 -3.16
CA THR A 70 -5.81 -16.79 -4.38
C THR A 70 -4.77 -15.69 -4.13
N THR A 71 -4.62 -15.25 -2.88
CA THR A 71 -3.72 -14.15 -2.56
C THR A 71 -2.27 -14.53 -2.81
N GLN A 72 -1.55 -13.64 -3.46
CA GLN A 72 -0.16 -13.80 -3.83
C GLN A 72 0.59 -12.50 -3.59
N ILE A 73 1.86 -12.66 -3.22
CA ILE A 73 2.77 -11.56 -2.88
C ILE A 73 3.81 -11.41 -3.97
N ALA A 74 4.14 -10.17 -4.32
CA ALA A 74 5.22 -9.86 -5.23
C ALA A 74 6.58 -10.26 -4.63
N SER A 75 7.32 -11.06 -5.39
CA SER A 75 8.62 -11.62 -5.06
C SER A 75 9.62 -11.36 -6.18
N LEU A 76 10.90 -11.35 -5.84
CA LEU A 76 11.96 -11.42 -6.85
C LEU A 76 12.13 -12.89 -7.22
N GLY A 77 11.80 -13.23 -8.48
CA GLY A 77 12.02 -14.57 -9.02
C GLY A 77 13.51 -14.93 -9.11
N ALA A 78 13.80 -16.18 -9.47
CA ALA A 78 15.15 -16.60 -9.79
C ALA A 78 15.75 -15.68 -10.89
N PRO A 79 17.04 -15.30 -10.82
CA PRO A 79 18.11 -15.92 -10.03
C PRO A 79 18.30 -15.37 -8.60
N PHE A 80 17.53 -14.37 -8.17
CA PHE A 80 17.84 -13.64 -6.94
C PHE A 80 17.61 -14.46 -5.66
N PHE A 81 16.57 -15.30 -5.64
CA PHE A 81 16.25 -16.17 -4.51
C PHE A 81 15.74 -17.54 -5.00
N ASN A 82 16.17 -18.61 -4.32
CA ASN A 82 15.64 -19.96 -4.51
C ASN A 82 15.39 -20.63 -3.13
N PRO A 83 14.14 -20.81 -2.70
CA PRO A 83 12.90 -20.41 -3.38
C PRO A 83 12.73 -18.87 -3.44
N PRO A 84 11.87 -18.34 -4.33
CA PRO A 84 11.52 -16.92 -4.35
C PRO A 84 11.09 -16.42 -2.97
N GLN A 85 11.48 -15.20 -2.63
CA GLN A 85 11.12 -14.55 -1.37
C GLN A 85 10.40 -13.23 -1.65
N PRO A 86 9.37 -12.86 -0.85
CA PRO A 86 8.77 -11.54 -0.95
C PRO A 86 9.80 -10.44 -0.68
N THR A 87 9.67 -9.30 -1.37
CA THR A 87 10.60 -8.18 -1.19
C THR A 87 9.88 -6.86 -0.99
N SER A 88 10.52 -5.96 -0.27
CA SER A 88 10.07 -4.59 -0.04
C SER A 88 10.60 -3.59 -1.06
N TYR A 89 11.47 -4.03 -1.99
CA TYR A 89 12.26 -3.17 -2.86
C TYR A 89 11.52 -2.80 -4.16
N PHE A 90 10.36 -2.18 -4.02
CA PHE A 90 9.72 -1.46 -5.14
C PHE A 90 10.42 -0.12 -5.27
N SER A 91 11.55 -0.10 -5.98
CA SER A 91 12.54 0.99 -6.02
C SER A 91 12.05 2.33 -6.57
N ASN A 92 10.79 2.46 -6.96
CA ASN A 92 10.17 3.73 -7.36
C ASN A 92 8.84 3.89 -6.62
N ARG A 93 8.82 4.63 -5.50
CA ARG A 93 7.64 5.04 -4.70
C ARG A 93 6.73 6.03 -5.47
N GLY A 94 6.42 5.68 -6.72
CA GLY A 94 5.66 6.39 -7.74
C GLY A 94 5.17 5.47 -8.87
N GLY A 95 5.54 4.17 -8.86
CA GLY A 95 5.14 3.20 -9.87
C GLY A 95 3.78 2.54 -9.60
N SER A 96 3.15 2.02 -10.66
CA SER A 96 1.98 1.15 -10.56
C SER A 96 2.38 -0.25 -10.11
N ILE A 97 1.59 -0.93 -9.29
CA ILE A 97 1.72 -2.38 -9.01
C ILE A 97 0.69 -3.12 -9.86
N GLY A 98 1.14 -4.01 -10.77
CA GLY A 98 0.28 -4.68 -11.74
C GLY A 98 1.02 -5.67 -12.64
N PRO A 99 0.39 -6.18 -13.72
CA PRO A 99 1.02 -7.15 -14.63
C PRO A 99 2.26 -6.59 -15.34
N ASP A 100 2.34 -5.25 -15.45
CA ASP A 100 3.46 -4.54 -16.08
C ASP A 100 4.65 -4.31 -15.12
N THR A 101 4.54 -4.74 -13.85
CA THR A 101 5.67 -4.64 -12.92
C THR A 101 6.64 -5.80 -13.06
N PRO A 102 7.96 -5.56 -12.92
CA PRO A 102 8.99 -6.60 -13.01
C PRO A 102 8.98 -7.64 -11.86
N ALA A 103 7.99 -7.59 -10.97
CA ALA A 103 7.88 -8.51 -9.83
C ALA A 103 6.99 -9.70 -10.15
N GLN A 104 7.40 -10.91 -9.74
CA GLN A 104 6.60 -12.13 -9.90
C GLN A 104 5.76 -12.36 -8.64
N PHE A 105 4.44 -12.49 -8.79
CA PHE A 105 3.56 -12.78 -7.68
C PHE A 105 3.49 -14.29 -7.37
N VAL A 106 3.67 -14.65 -6.10
CA VAL A 106 3.75 -16.03 -5.60
C VAL A 106 2.94 -16.17 -4.30
N SER A 107 2.30 -17.32 -4.08
CA SER A 107 1.59 -17.64 -2.83
C SER A 107 2.52 -18.36 -1.86
N TYR A 108 2.33 -18.10 -0.56
CA TYR A 108 3.12 -18.69 0.51
C TYR A 108 2.20 -19.28 1.57
N ASN A 109 2.18 -20.61 1.70
CA ASN A 109 1.39 -21.27 2.74
C ASN A 109 2.02 -21.09 4.13
N ASP A 110 3.36 -21.07 4.18
CA ASP A 110 4.16 -20.81 5.37
C ASP A 110 4.72 -19.38 5.34
N PRO A 111 5.00 -18.75 6.50
CA PRO A 111 5.52 -17.39 6.56
C PRO A 111 6.86 -17.25 5.81
N ALA A 112 6.86 -16.47 4.73
CA ALA A 112 8.07 -16.11 3.99
C ALA A 112 8.62 -14.78 4.49
N VAL A 113 9.94 -14.72 4.67
CA VAL A 113 10.63 -13.58 5.27
C VAL A 113 10.68 -12.39 4.31
N ILE A 114 10.24 -11.22 4.80
CA ILE A 114 10.31 -9.96 4.08
C ILE A 114 11.52 -9.17 4.58
N ARG A 115 12.46 -8.94 3.67
CA ARG A 115 13.69 -8.22 4.00
C ARG A 115 13.40 -6.73 4.22
N PHE A 116 13.96 -6.20 5.31
CA PHE A 116 13.50 -5.04 6.05
C PHE A 116 14.03 -3.69 5.53
N SER A 117 13.27 -2.61 5.81
CA SER A 117 13.69 -1.21 5.75
C SER A 117 13.15 -0.44 6.97
N LEU A 118 13.98 0.45 7.55
CA LEU A 118 13.67 1.25 8.75
C LEU A 118 12.60 2.32 8.56
N SER A 119 12.33 2.71 7.31
CA SER A 119 11.53 3.90 7.03
C SER A 119 10.11 3.57 6.60
N ASP A 120 9.95 2.61 5.68
CA ASP A 120 8.68 2.09 5.19
C ASP A 120 9.01 0.98 4.17
N SER A 121 8.28 -0.13 4.24
CA SER A 121 8.35 -1.24 3.30
C SER A 121 6.99 -1.45 2.64
N ILE A 122 6.98 -1.64 1.33
CA ILE A 122 5.76 -1.92 0.57
C ILE A 122 5.84 -3.35 0.06
N ILE A 123 4.72 -4.07 0.11
CA ILE A 123 4.62 -5.43 -0.37
C ILE A 123 3.50 -5.48 -1.39
N GLY A 124 3.83 -5.77 -2.65
CA GLY A 124 2.83 -5.92 -3.70
C GLY A 124 1.92 -7.12 -3.45
N LEU A 125 0.63 -6.95 -3.69
CA LEU A 125 -0.42 -7.94 -3.50
C LEU A 125 -1.16 -8.16 -4.82
N ARG A 126 -1.54 -9.41 -5.09
CA ARG A 126 -2.62 -9.74 -6.03
C ARG A 126 -3.54 -10.78 -5.42
N PHE A 127 -4.84 -10.67 -5.67
CA PHE A 127 -5.86 -11.61 -5.20
C PHE A 127 -7.09 -11.50 -6.11
N ASP A 128 -7.97 -12.49 -6.13
CA ASP A 128 -9.19 -12.52 -6.94
C ASP A 128 -10.43 -12.63 -6.05
N LEU A 129 -11.29 -11.62 -6.11
CA LEU A 129 -12.58 -11.57 -5.42
C LEU A 129 -13.75 -12.20 -6.22
N GLY A 130 -13.44 -12.98 -7.25
CA GLY A 130 -14.40 -13.65 -8.14
C GLY A 130 -14.72 -12.88 -9.42
N GLN A 131 -13.97 -11.81 -9.72
CA GLN A 131 -14.14 -10.99 -10.94
C GLN A 131 -12.82 -10.76 -11.69
N GLY A 132 -11.77 -11.50 -11.33
CA GLY A 132 -10.41 -11.33 -11.83
C GLY A 132 -9.50 -10.67 -10.79
N PHE A 133 -8.20 -10.68 -11.06
CA PHE A 133 -7.19 -10.24 -10.09
C PHE A 133 -7.24 -8.74 -9.82
N GLN A 134 -7.40 -8.36 -8.55
CA GLN A 134 -7.09 -7.03 -8.05
C GLN A 134 -5.60 -6.93 -7.74
N TYR A 135 -5.01 -5.76 -8.00
CA TYR A 135 -3.64 -5.44 -7.62
C TYR A 135 -3.62 -4.41 -6.50
N GLY A 136 -2.70 -4.60 -5.58
CA GLY A 136 -2.62 -3.83 -4.36
C GLY A 136 -1.24 -3.81 -3.74
N TYR A 137 -1.15 -3.19 -2.57
CA TYR A 137 -0.02 -3.33 -1.68
C TYR A 137 -0.38 -3.21 -0.21
N ALA A 138 0.45 -3.84 0.63
CA ALA A 138 0.50 -3.58 2.07
C ALA A 138 1.66 -2.61 2.37
N GLN A 139 1.44 -1.68 3.29
CA GLN A 139 2.50 -0.81 3.82
C GLN A 139 2.85 -1.24 5.24
N ILE A 140 4.15 -1.43 5.50
CA ILE A 140 4.68 -1.90 6.77
C ILE A 140 5.79 -0.97 7.26
N ALA A 141 5.80 -0.71 8.56
CA ALA A 141 6.91 -0.07 9.25
C ALA A 141 7.31 -0.93 10.46
N GLY A 142 8.49 -1.57 10.39
CA GLY A 142 8.91 -2.55 11.40
C GLY A 142 7.94 -3.72 11.50
N SER A 143 7.47 -4.00 12.73
CA SER A 143 6.47 -5.02 13.04
C SER A 143 5.03 -4.48 13.04
N SER A 144 4.79 -3.34 12.36
CA SER A 144 3.46 -2.72 12.27
C SER A 144 2.99 -2.59 10.83
N LEU A 145 1.75 -3.03 10.59
CA LEU A 145 1.02 -2.84 9.36
C LEU A 145 0.27 -1.50 9.40
N GLN A 146 0.61 -0.62 8.46
CA GLN A 146 0.02 0.72 8.29
C GLN A 146 -1.25 0.71 7.43
N GLY A 147 -1.47 -0.36 6.69
CA GLY A 147 -2.69 -0.54 5.89
C GLY A 147 -2.46 -1.16 4.54
N PHE A 148 -3.57 -1.23 3.79
CA PHE A 148 -3.61 -1.75 2.43
C PHE A 148 -4.16 -0.73 1.47
N ARG A 149 -3.70 -0.80 0.22
CA ARG A 149 -4.29 -0.05 -0.90
C ARG A 149 -4.41 -0.96 -2.10
N PHE A 150 -5.57 -1.01 -2.73
CA PHE A 150 -5.78 -1.83 -3.92
C PHE A 150 -6.84 -1.21 -4.82
N GLN A 151 -6.85 -1.66 -6.07
CA GLN A 151 -7.76 -1.17 -7.09
C GLN A 151 -9.10 -1.91 -7.01
N SER A 152 -10.22 -1.17 -7.06
CA SER A 152 -11.56 -1.78 -7.07
C SER A 152 -11.87 -2.51 -8.38
N THR A 153 -11.25 -2.09 -9.47
CA THR A 153 -11.37 -2.70 -10.79
C THR A 153 -10.29 -3.76 -11.00
N PRO A 154 -10.63 -4.98 -11.43
CA PRO A 154 -9.65 -6.02 -11.70
C PRO A 154 -8.73 -5.64 -12.86
N SER A 155 -7.55 -6.24 -12.89
CA SER A 155 -6.52 -6.07 -13.93
C SER A 155 -5.91 -4.68 -14.07
N ILE A 156 -6.30 -3.72 -13.22
CA ILE A 156 -5.75 -2.37 -13.22
C ILE A 156 -4.75 -2.25 -12.08
N GLY A 157 -3.54 -1.77 -12.40
CA GLY A 157 -2.52 -1.58 -11.39
C GLY A 157 -2.82 -0.41 -10.45
N VAL A 158 -2.31 -0.49 -9.22
CA VAL A 158 -2.46 0.59 -8.24
C VAL A 158 -1.23 1.49 -8.27
N ALA A 159 -1.43 2.78 -8.52
CA ALA A 159 -0.35 3.77 -8.43
C ALA A 159 -0.02 4.03 -6.95
N ILE A 160 1.26 3.88 -6.60
CA ILE A 160 1.77 4.43 -5.34
C ILE A 160 1.88 5.94 -5.56
N ASN A 161 0.80 6.69 -5.32
CA ASN A 161 0.84 8.13 -5.50
C ASN A 161 1.95 8.72 -4.62
N ALA A 162 2.96 9.30 -5.26
CA ALA A 162 3.85 10.23 -4.60
C ALA A 162 2.96 11.33 -4.02
N ILE A 163 3.11 11.58 -2.71
CA ILE A 163 2.54 12.78 -2.10
C ILE A 163 3.02 13.95 -2.96
N PRO A 164 2.13 14.82 -3.49
CA PRO A 164 2.54 15.97 -4.29
C PRO A 164 3.59 16.74 -3.49
N GLU A 165 4.83 16.71 -3.97
CA GLU A 165 5.95 17.08 -3.11
C GLU A 165 5.78 18.53 -2.63
N PRO A 166 6.21 18.86 -1.39
CA PRO A 166 6.20 20.21 -0.83
C PRO A 166 6.81 21.27 -1.76
N ALA A 167 7.62 20.85 -2.73
CA ALA A 167 8.15 21.66 -3.82
C ALA A 167 7.08 22.41 -4.63
N SER A 168 5.89 21.85 -4.83
CA SER A 168 4.82 22.56 -5.55
C SER A 168 4.33 23.78 -4.77
N TRP A 169 4.28 23.66 -3.43
CA TRP A 169 3.88 24.76 -2.56
C TRP A 169 5.02 25.77 -2.43
N ALA A 170 6.25 25.29 -2.35
CA ALA A 170 7.43 26.15 -2.37
C ALA A 170 7.53 26.95 -3.66
N LEU A 171 7.30 26.35 -4.84
CA LEU A 171 7.30 27.04 -6.13
C LEU A 171 6.19 28.09 -6.23
N LEU A 172 5.00 27.81 -5.70
CA LEU A 172 3.92 28.80 -5.61
C LEU A 172 4.34 29.97 -4.71
N ILE A 173 4.89 29.70 -3.52
CA ILE A 173 5.35 30.72 -2.58
C ILE A 173 6.50 31.55 -3.18
N THR A 174 7.48 30.89 -3.81
CA THR A 174 8.59 31.56 -4.49
C THR A 174 8.09 32.42 -5.65
N GLY A 175 7.18 31.90 -6.48
CA GLY A 175 6.57 32.64 -7.59
C GLY A 175 5.79 33.88 -7.13
N PHE A 176 4.96 33.74 -6.09
CA PHE A 176 4.25 34.87 -5.49
C PHE A 176 5.19 35.85 -4.79
N GLY A 177 6.22 35.35 -4.11
CA GLY A 177 7.24 36.18 -3.45
C GLY A 177 8.01 37.04 -4.45
N LEU A 178 8.49 36.46 -5.55
CA LEU A 178 9.18 37.18 -6.62
C LEU A 178 8.29 38.21 -7.29
N THR A 179 7.03 37.86 -7.58
CA THR A 179 6.04 38.79 -8.15
C THR A 179 5.79 39.98 -7.21
N GLY A 180 5.61 39.70 -5.91
CA GLY A 180 5.45 40.74 -4.88
C GLY A 180 6.68 41.65 -4.76
N MET A 181 7.89 41.08 -4.81
CA MET A 181 9.14 41.86 -4.79
C MET A 181 9.29 42.75 -6.03
N ALA A 182 8.96 42.25 -7.21
CA ALA A 182 9.01 43.02 -8.46
C ALA A 182 8.06 44.23 -8.40
N LEU A 183 6.84 44.05 -7.87
CA LEU A 183 5.87 45.13 -7.68
C LEU A 183 6.37 46.17 -6.66
N ARG A 184 7.01 45.75 -5.56
CA ARG A 184 7.58 46.66 -4.56
C ARG A 184 8.70 47.52 -5.16
N ARG A 185 9.61 46.94 -5.96
CA ARG A 185 10.72 47.67 -6.60
C ARG A 185 10.24 48.77 -7.55
N ARG A 186 9.13 48.56 -8.26
CA ARG A 186 8.55 49.58 -9.17
C ARG A 186 8.01 50.80 -8.43
N ARG A 187 7.46 50.62 -7.23
CA ARG A 187 6.89 51.72 -6.43
C ARG A 187 7.97 52.65 -5.88
N THR A 188 9.11 52.09 -5.44
CA THR A 188 10.25 52.91 -4.97
C THR A 188 10.97 53.62 -6.12
N ALA A 189 11.06 53.00 -7.30
CA ALA A 189 11.69 53.63 -8.46
C ALA A 189 10.90 54.83 -9.03
N GLY A 190 9.57 54.84 -8.89
CA GLY A 190 8.72 55.97 -9.32
C GLY A 190 8.68 57.16 -8.35
N ALA A 191 9.24 57.03 -7.14
CA ALA A 191 9.16 58.04 -6.09
C ALA A 191 10.41 58.94 -5.97
N ILE A 192 11.42 58.80 -6.84
CA ILE A 192 12.72 59.50 -6.76
C ILE A 192 12.82 60.72 -7.71
N THR A 193 11.73 61.12 -8.37
CA THR A 193 11.70 62.38 -9.15
C THR A 193 10.54 63.25 -8.68
N ALA A 194 10.82 64.08 -7.67
CA ALA A 194 10.10 65.31 -7.33
C ALA A 194 11.07 66.25 -6.61
#